data_AF-A0A959KZN0-F1
#
_entry.id   AF-A0A959KZN0-F1
#
_cell.length_a   1.000
_cell.length_b   1.000
_cell.length_c   1.000
_cell.angle_alpha   90.00
_cell.angle_beta   90.00
_cell.angle_gamma   90.00
#
_symmetry.space_group_name_H-M   'P 1'
#
loop_
_entity.id
_entity.type
_entity.pdbx_description
1 polymer ?
#
loop_
_entity_poly.entity_id
_entity_poly.type
_entity_poly.pdbx_seq_one_letter_code
_entity_poly.pdbx_strand_id
1 'polypeptide(L)'
;MARSITEMFADVDKLDRKSVAFLLKAIEENNLPGFDYLEFQQALKGLMGMNMDKETAIRSAFTTGTTVGLTKEKLISTAEHYRQILLKEKSQFDAALQKQMAQRVDGRRNEKQTIAQKLETYRQKIKDIESEMAKLQDRLDRTDSEIEAAKEKIQDTKDKFETTFQSFVQEIEKDLNTLNNVL
;
A
#
# COMPACT_ATOMS: atom_id res chain seq x y z
N MET A 1 12.67 -18.93 36.37
CA MET A 1 11.34 -18.38 36.71
C MET A 1 10.41 -18.36 35.50
N ALA A 2 10.76 -17.76 34.37
CA ALA A 2 9.93 -17.69 33.15
C ALA A 2 9.26 -18.99 32.67
N ARG A 3 9.99 -20.12 32.64
CA ARG A 3 9.42 -21.44 32.28
C ARG A 3 8.32 -21.88 33.26
N SER A 4 8.50 -21.60 34.56
CA SER A 4 7.55 -21.98 35.61
C SER A 4 6.24 -21.21 35.52
N ILE A 5 6.29 -19.91 35.18
CA ILE A 5 5.10 -19.06 35.09
C ILE A 5 4.31 -19.37 33.83
N THR A 6 4.98 -19.66 32.71
CA THR A 6 4.33 -20.10 31.46
C THR A 6 3.48 -21.35 31.70
N GLU A 7 4.01 -22.28 32.48
CA GLU A 7 3.33 -23.53 32.81
C GLU A 7 2.11 -23.33 33.74
N MET A 8 2.00 -22.21 34.46
CA MET A 8 0.92 -21.98 35.44
C MET A 8 -0.41 -21.58 34.80
N PHE A 9 -0.39 -21.09 33.57
CA PHE A 9 -1.61 -20.79 32.82
C PHE A 9 -1.98 -22.02 31.97
N ALA A 10 -3.24 -22.45 32.00
CA ALA A 10 -3.68 -23.59 31.18
C ALA A 10 -3.75 -23.19 29.69
N ASP A 11 -3.51 -24.15 28.79
CA ASP A 11 -3.67 -24.00 27.34
C ASP A 11 -2.81 -22.92 26.64
N VAL A 12 -1.71 -22.47 27.25
CA VAL A 12 -0.81 -21.44 26.67
C VAL A 12 -0.21 -21.88 25.34
N ASP A 13 -0.08 -23.20 25.12
CA ASP A 13 0.40 -23.78 23.88
C ASP A 13 -0.50 -23.51 22.67
N LYS A 14 -1.77 -23.14 22.91
CA LYS A 14 -2.74 -22.73 21.88
C LYS A 14 -2.78 -21.21 21.67
N LEU A 15 -2.06 -20.44 22.48
CA LEU A 15 -2.05 -18.98 22.44
C LEU A 15 -0.88 -18.44 21.59
N ASP A 16 -1.00 -17.19 21.12
CA ASP A 16 0.09 -16.55 20.38
C ASP A 16 1.33 -16.40 21.26
N ARG A 17 2.43 -17.03 20.81
CA ARG A 17 3.68 -17.11 21.59
C ARG A 17 4.27 -15.75 21.93
N LYS A 18 4.10 -14.73 21.08
CA LYS A 18 4.63 -13.39 21.34
C LYS A 18 3.79 -12.66 22.37
N SER A 19 2.46 -12.72 22.25
CA SER A 19 1.54 -12.17 23.25
C SER A 19 1.77 -12.80 24.62
N VAL A 20 1.94 -14.12 24.67
CA VAL A 20 2.27 -14.86 25.89
C VAL A 20 3.58 -14.36 26.48
N ALA A 21 4.67 -14.33 25.70
CA ALA A 21 5.97 -13.88 26.18
C ALA A 21 5.93 -12.42 26.68
N PHE A 22 5.17 -11.56 26.01
CA PHE A 22 5.01 -10.16 26.39
C PHE A 22 4.28 -10.00 27.73
N LEU A 23 3.14 -10.66 27.90
CA LEU A 23 2.35 -10.59 29.14
C LEU A 23 3.06 -11.25 30.32
N LEU A 24 3.76 -12.37 30.08
CA LEU A 24 4.56 -13.03 31.11
C LEU A 24 5.70 -12.12 31.59
N LYS A 25 6.39 -11.45 30.66
CA LYS A 25 7.43 -10.49 31.01
C LYS A 25 6.88 -9.36 31.88
N ALA A 26 5.70 -8.83 31.56
CA ALA A 26 5.08 -7.79 32.36
C ALA A 26 4.72 -8.27 33.79
N ILE A 27 4.25 -9.51 33.93
CA ILE A 27 4.02 -10.13 35.24
C ILE A 27 5.34 -10.28 36.00
N GLU A 28 6.40 -10.78 35.36
CA GLU A 28 7.72 -10.98 35.98
C GLU A 28 8.35 -9.66 36.46
N GLU A 29 8.26 -8.60 35.65
CA GLU A 29 8.77 -7.27 36.00
C GLU A 29 8.00 -6.63 37.17
N ASN A 30 6.77 -7.09 37.44
CA ASN A 30 5.91 -6.62 38.51
C ASN A 30 5.68 -7.69 39.60
N ASN A 31 6.57 -8.69 39.68
CA ASN A 31 6.49 -9.75 40.69
C ASN A 31 6.64 -9.19 42.10
N LEU A 32 5.80 -9.63 43.03
CA LEU A 32 5.84 -9.19 44.41
C LEU A 32 6.75 -10.12 45.25
N PRO A 33 7.36 -9.60 46.34
CA PRO A 33 8.19 -10.42 47.19
C PRO A 33 7.38 -11.31 48.14
N GLY A 34 7.89 -12.52 48.38
CA GLY A 34 7.34 -13.48 49.33
C GLY A 34 6.33 -14.44 48.69
N PHE A 35 5.65 -15.25 49.51
CA PHE A 35 4.64 -16.18 48.99
C PHE A 35 3.37 -15.39 48.63
N ASP A 36 3.07 -15.29 47.34
CA ASP A 36 1.92 -14.56 46.80
C ASP A 36 1.04 -15.44 45.89
N TYR A 37 0.16 -14.82 45.10
CA TYR A 37 -0.69 -15.52 44.13
C TYR A 37 0.07 -16.41 43.13
N LEU A 38 1.23 -15.99 42.62
CA LEU A 38 2.04 -16.78 41.70
C LEU A 38 2.61 -18.01 42.42
N GLU A 39 3.25 -17.86 43.58
CA GLU A 39 3.77 -19.01 44.33
C GLU A 39 2.64 -19.96 44.75
N PHE A 40 1.47 -19.42 45.11
CA PHE A 40 0.27 -20.21 45.38
C PHE A 40 -0.19 -21.01 44.16
N GLN A 41 -0.28 -20.39 42.98
CA GLN A 41 -0.65 -21.10 41.74
C GLN A 41 0.39 -22.16 41.35
N GLN A 42 1.68 -21.90 41.60
CA GLN A 42 2.75 -22.86 41.34
C GLN A 42 2.62 -24.09 42.26
N ALA A 43 2.41 -23.87 43.56
CA ALA A 43 2.17 -24.94 44.52
C ALA A 43 0.90 -25.73 44.19
N LEU A 44 -0.20 -25.04 43.87
CA LEU A 44 -1.46 -25.65 43.47
C LEU A 44 -1.27 -26.57 42.25
N LYS A 45 -0.57 -26.10 41.21
CA LYS A 45 -0.28 -26.91 40.03
C LYS A 45 0.54 -28.14 40.37
N GLY A 46 1.55 -28.01 41.22
CA GLY A 46 2.36 -29.14 41.71
C GLY A 46 1.52 -30.22 42.39
N LEU A 47 0.62 -29.81 43.28
CA LEU A 47 -0.29 -30.73 44.00
C LEU A 47 -1.30 -31.40 43.06
N MET A 48 -1.89 -30.65 42.12
CA MET A 48 -2.77 -31.21 41.11
C MET A 48 -2.06 -32.21 40.18
N GLY A 49 -0.77 -32.00 39.92
CA GLY A 49 0.09 -32.95 39.19
C GLY A 49 0.32 -34.28 39.92
N MET A 50 0.05 -34.34 41.23
CA MET A 50 0.09 -35.57 42.04
C MET A 50 -1.27 -36.27 42.13
N ASN A 51 -2.20 -35.99 41.20
CA ASN A 51 -3.58 -36.50 41.18
C ASN A 51 -4.41 -36.13 42.42
N MET A 52 -4.05 -35.07 43.14
CA MET A 52 -4.94 -34.51 44.17
C MET A 52 -6.13 -33.82 43.51
N ASP A 53 -7.31 -33.96 44.10
CA ASP A 53 -8.46 -33.20 43.64
C ASP A 53 -8.24 -31.69 43.89
N LYS A 54 -8.88 -30.87 43.05
CA LYS A 54 -8.67 -29.42 43.05
C LYS A 54 -8.97 -28.76 44.40
N GLU A 55 -10.00 -29.23 45.11
CA GLU A 55 -10.40 -28.61 46.38
C GLU A 55 -9.35 -28.90 47.46
N THR A 56 -8.93 -30.16 47.58
CA THR A 56 -7.87 -30.55 48.51
C THR A 56 -6.56 -29.87 48.16
N ALA A 57 -6.18 -29.80 46.88
CA ALA A 57 -4.97 -29.12 46.43
C ALA A 57 -4.97 -27.62 46.77
N ILE A 58 -6.10 -26.93 46.61
CA ILE A 58 -6.26 -25.52 47.01
C ILE A 58 -6.09 -25.36 48.53
N ARG A 59 -6.76 -26.20 49.33
CA ARG A 59 -6.68 -26.15 50.79
C ARG A 59 -5.25 -26.42 51.27
N SER A 60 -4.61 -27.44 50.73
CA SER A 60 -3.22 -27.81 51.05
C SER A 60 -2.24 -26.70 50.67
N ALA A 61 -2.30 -26.16 49.44
CA ALA A 61 -1.44 -25.06 49.02
C ALA A 61 -1.64 -23.81 49.90
N PHE A 62 -2.89 -23.51 50.27
CA PHE A 62 -3.19 -22.38 51.14
C PHE A 62 -2.64 -22.60 52.56
N THR A 63 -2.86 -23.78 53.16
CA THR A 63 -2.29 -24.13 54.47
C THR A 63 -0.77 -24.00 54.47
N THR A 64 -0.08 -24.51 53.45
CA THR A 64 1.37 -24.32 53.30
C THR A 64 1.75 -22.85 53.14
N GLY A 65 1.00 -22.07 52.37
CA GLY A 65 1.22 -20.63 52.26
C GLY A 65 1.08 -19.89 53.59
N THR A 66 0.11 -20.28 54.44
CA THR A 66 -0.11 -19.61 55.73
C THR A 66 1.08 -19.74 56.68
N THR A 67 1.84 -20.85 56.63
CA THR A 67 3.03 -21.02 57.47
C THR A 67 4.16 -20.06 57.10
N VAL A 68 4.10 -19.48 55.89
CA VAL A 68 5.07 -18.48 55.38
C VAL A 68 4.44 -17.09 55.21
N GLY A 69 3.30 -16.83 55.87
CA GLY A 69 2.68 -15.51 55.95
C GLY A 69 1.71 -15.16 54.82
N LEU A 70 1.20 -16.13 54.06
CA LEU A 70 0.06 -15.91 53.16
C LEU A 70 -1.24 -15.80 53.97
N THR A 71 -2.04 -14.77 53.71
CA THR A 71 -3.43 -14.68 54.17
C THR A 71 -4.37 -14.69 52.97
N LYS A 72 -5.67 -14.89 53.21
CA LYS A 72 -6.68 -14.81 52.14
C LYS A 72 -6.69 -13.41 51.51
N GLU A 73 -6.58 -12.38 52.32
CA GLU A 73 -6.56 -10.99 51.89
C GLU A 73 -5.34 -10.72 51.01
N LYS A 74 -4.16 -11.22 51.41
CA LYS A 74 -2.93 -11.11 50.62
C LYS A 74 -3.04 -11.88 49.31
N LEU A 75 -3.58 -13.09 49.32
CA LEU A 75 -3.77 -13.89 48.10
C LEU A 75 -4.67 -13.17 47.08
N ILE A 76 -5.79 -12.60 47.55
CA ILE A 76 -6.71 -11.86 46.70
C ILE A 76 -6.09 -10.55 46.20
N SER A 77 -5.42 -9.79 47.08
CA SER A 77 -4.83 -8.50 46.70
C SER A 77 -3.70 -8.66 45.70
N THR A 78 -2.86 -9.69 45.85
CA THR A 78 -1.78 -9.98 44.90
C THR A 78 -2.31 -10.54 43.58
N ALA A 79 -3.38 -11.34 43.59
CA ALA A 79 -4.07 -11.74 42.35
C ALA A 79 -4.64 -10.52 41.59
N GLU A 80 -5.25 -9.58 42.31
CA GLU A 80 -5.78 -8.35 41.72
C GLU A 80 -4.65 -7.45 41.19
N HIS A 81 -3.52 -7.37 41.87
CA HIS A 81 -2.32 -6.67 41.37
C HIS A 81 -1.91 -7.19 39.99
N TYR A 82 -1.70 -8.50 39.83
CA TYR A 82 -1.33 -9.08 38.53
C TYR A 82 -2.40 -8.86 37.46
N ARG A 83 -3.68 -8.94 37.84
CA ARG A 83 -4.79 -8.61 36.93
C ARG A 83 -4.73 -7.14 36.45
N GLN A 84 -4.44 -6.19 37.33
CA GLN A 84 -4.31 -4.78 36.97
C GLN A 84 -3.11 -4.52 36.06
N ILE A 85 -1.98 -5.21 36.27
CA ILE A 85 -0.84 -5.17 35.35
C ILE A 85 -1.27 -5.63 33.94
N LEU A 86 -1.94 -6.76 33.83
CA LEU A 86 -2.43 -7.26 32.53
C LEU A 86 -3.42 -6.30 31.86
N LEU A 87 -4.32 -5.68 32.63
CA LEU A 87 -5.25 -4.67 32.10
C LEU A 87 -4.51 -3.42 31.59
N LYS A 88 -3.47 -2.98 32.30
CA LYS A 88 -2.61 -1.87 31.88
C LYS A 88 -1.87 -2.20 30.58
N GLU A 89 -1.26 -3.38 30.48
CA GLU A 89 -0.59 -3.84 29.27
C GLU A 89 -1.56 -3.92 28.09
N LYS A 90 -2.77 -4.45 28.31
CA LYS A 90 -3.83 -4.45 27.29
C LYS A 90 -4.15 -3.03 26.81
N SER A 91 -4.33 -2.08 27.74
CA SER A 91 -4.64 -0.69 27.38
C SER A 91 -3.51 -0.05 26.58
N GLN A 92 -2.25 -0.32 26.91
CA GLN A 92 -1.09 0.19 26.17
C GLN A 92 -1.00 -0.44 24.78
N PHE A 93 -1.23 -1.75 24.68
CA PHE A 93 -1.30 -2.46 23.40
C PHE A 93 -2.40 -1.89 22.49
N ASP A 94 -3.61 -1.69 23.02
CA ASP A 94 -4.74 -1.13 22.27
C ASP A 94 -4.40 0.28 21.75
N ALA A 95 -3.78 1.12 22.58
CA ALA A 95 -3.36 2.46 22.18
C ALA A 95 -2.27 2.43 21.08
N ALA A 96 -1.28 1.54 21.21
CA ALA A 96 -0.23 1.36 20.21
C ALA A 96 -0.81 0.85 18.87
N LEU A 97 -1.74 -0.09 18.94
CA LEU A 97 -2.43 -0.64 17.77
C LEU A 97 -3.24 0.45 17.05
N GLN A 98 -4.02 1.23 17.78
CA GLN A 98 -4.79 2.35 17.23
C GLN A 98 -3.87 3.38 16.54
N LYS A 99 -2.75 3.73 17.19
CA LYS A 99 -1.75 4.63 16.59
C LYS A 99 -1.18 4.06 15.29
N GLN A 100 -0.81 2.78 15.28
CA GLN A 100 -0.26 2.13 14.09
C GLN A 100 -1.30 2.02 12.96
N MET A 101 -2.56 1.75 13.30
CA MET A 101 -3.67 1.76 12.35
C MET A 101 -3.87 3.14 11.74
N ALA A 102 -3.98 4.19 12.57
CA ALA A 102 -4.13 5.57 12.09
C ALA A 102 -2.98 5.96 11.16
N GLN A 103 -1.72 5.75 11.57
CA GLN A 103 -0.55 6.07 10.74
C GLN A 103 -0.55 5.36 9.38
N ARG A 104 -0.86 4.06 9.33
CA ARG A 104 -0.87 3.29 8.08
C ARG A 104 -2.07 3.62 7.20
N VAL A 105 -3.24 3.84 7.80
CA VAL A 105 -4.47 4.15 7.07
C VAL A 105 -4.43 5.57 6.52
N ASP A 106 -4.01 6.55 7.31
CA ASP A 106 -3.95 7.94 6.88
C ASP A 106 -2.84 8.16 5.85
N GLY A 107 -1.68 7.50 6.01
CA GLY A 107 -0.64 7.48 4.97
C GLY A 107 -1.17 6.93 3.64
N ARG A 108 -1.88 5.81 3.67
CA ARG A 108 -2.51 5.22 2.47
C ARG A 108 -3.63 6.08 1.89
N ARG A 109 -4.40 6.81 2.72
CA ARG A 109 -5.42 7.75 2.25
C ARG A 109 -4.80 8.92 1.50
N ASN A 110 -3.72 9.51 2.03
CA ASN A 110 -3.00 10.60 1.38
C ASN A 110 -2.39 10.14 0.05
N GLU A 111 -1.76 8.96 0.04
CA GLU A 111 -1.22 8.37 -1.19
C GLU A 111 -2.31 8.16 -2.24
N LYS A 112 -3.46 7.58 -1.86
CA LYS A 112 -4.61 7.42 -2.75
C LYS A 112 -5.07 8.77 -3.34
N GLN A 113 -5.15 9.82 -2.52
CA GLN A 113 -5.54 11.15 -2.99
C GLN A 113 -4.53 11.73 -3.98
N THR A 114 -3.23 11.63 -3.69
CA THR A 114 -2.17 12.08 -4.59
C THR A 114 -2.20 11.33 -5.93
N ILE A 115 -2.40 10.01 -5.90
CA ILE A 115 -2.53 9.20 -7.12
C ILE A 115 -3.76 9.65 -7.93
N ALA A 116 -4.91 9.86 -7.29
CA ALA A 116 -6.13 10.30 -7.95
C ALA A 116 -5.94 11.67 -8.64
N GLN A 117 -5.29 12.63 -7.97
CA GLN A 117 -4.98 13.95 -8.56
C GLN A 117 -4.02 13.86 -9.75
N LYS A 118 -3.01 12.98 -9.69
CA LYS A 118 -2.10 12.75 -10.82
C LYS A 118 -2.82 12.11 -12.00
N LEU A 119 -3.70 11.14 -11.74
CA LEU A 119 -4.53 10.51 -12.78
C LEU A 119 -5.38 11.55 -13.51
N GLU A 120 -6.04 12.45 -12.77
CA GLU A 120 -6.87 13.48 -13.39
C GLU A 120 -6.05 14.46 -14.22
N THR A 121 -4.90 14.90 -13.69
CA THR A 121 -3.95 15.72 -14.45
C THR A 121 -3.53 15.05 -15.75
N TYR A 122 -3.20 13.75 -15.72
CA TYR A 122 -2.77 13.03 -16.92
C TYR A 122 -3.91 12.78 -17.91
N ARG A 123 -5.14 12.55 -17.45
CA ARG A 123 -6.31 12.49 -18.33
C ARG A 123 -6.53 13.81 -19.08
N GLN A 124 -6.39 14.94 -18.38
CA GLN A 124 -6.51 16.24 -19.03
C GLN A 124 -5.41 16.44 -20.08
N LYS A 125 -4.16 16.08 -19.76
CA LYS A 125 -3.06 16.15 -20.73
C LYS A 125 -3.29 15.27 -21.96
N ILE A 126 -3.81 14.05 -21.79
CA ILE A 126 -4.16 13.18 -22.92
C ILE A 126 -5.16 13.87 -23.83
N LYS A 127 -6.23 14.43 -23.27
CA LYS A 127 -7.25 15.15 -24.02
C LYS A 127 -6.69 16.37 -24.78
N ASP A 128 -5.79 17.12 -24.15
CA ASP A 128 -5.15 18.27 -24.77
C ASP A 128 -4.26 17.85 -25.94
N ILE A 129 -3.45 16.79 -25.74
CA ILE A 129 -2.58 16.22 -26.79
C ILE A 129 -3.41 15.66 -27.95
N GLU A 130 -4.51 14.95 -27.69
CA GLU A 130 -5.43 14.45 -28.72
C GLU A 130 -6.02 15.59 -29.56
N SER A 131 -6.38 16.70 -28.92
CA SER A 131 -6.86 17.91 -29.60
C SER A 131 -5.79 18.56 -30.47
N GLU A 132 -4.54 18.62 -29.98
CA GLU A 132 -3.40 19.11 -30.78
C GLU A 132 -3.11 18.20 -31.97
N MET A 133 -3.14 16.88 -31.78
CA MET A 133 -2.98 15.90 -32.85
C MET A 133 -4.03 16.09 -33.96
N ALA A 134 -5.29 16.27 -33.59
CA ALA A 134 -6.36 16.52 -34.56
C ALA A 134 -6.11 17.80 -35.39
N LYS A 135 -5.70 18.90 -34.74
CA LYS A 135 -5.36 20.16 -35.44
C LYS A 135 -4.17 20.00 -36.39
N LEU A 136 -3.17 19.22 -35.99
CA LEU A 136 -2.00 18.96 -36.83
C LEU A 136 -2.37 18.08 -38.03
N GLN A 137 -3.24 17.10 -37.85
CA GLN A 137 -3.74 16.27 -38.96
C GLN A 137 -4.52 17.13 -39.97
N ASP A 138 -5.44 17.97 -39.51
CA ASP A 138 -6.19 18.89 -40.37
C ASP A 138 -5.25 19.82 -41.17
N ARG A 139 -4.18 20.29 -40.52
CA ARG A 139 -3.19 21.15 -41.19
C ARG A 139 -2.37 20.38 -42.22
N LEU A 140 -2.00 19.14 -41.91
CA LEU A 140 -1.27 18.26 -42.83
C LEU A 140 -2.10 18.04 -44.12
N ASP A 141 -3.37 17.64 -43.96
CA ASP A 141 -4.26 17.35 -45.10
C ASP A 141 -4.49 18.58 -45.99
N ARG A 142 -4.60 19.78 -45.37
CA ARG A 142 -4.70 21.05 -46.10
C ARG A 142 -3.42 21.37 -46.86
N THR A 143 -2.27 21.22 -46.22
CA THR A 143 -0.97 21.48 -46.87
C THR A 143 -0.73 20.50 -48.03
N ASP A 144 -1.10 19.23 -47.89
CA ASP A 144 -1.01 18.26 -48.99
C ASP A 144 -1.91 18.67 -50.17
N SER A 145 -3.14 19.11 -49.89
CA SER A 145 -4.06 19.61 -50.92
C SER A 145 -3.52 20.85 -51.64
N GLU A 146 -2.91 21.79 -50.88
CA GLU A 146 -2.26 22.98 -51.45
C GLU A 146 -1.06 22.63 -52.32
N ILE A 147 -0.26 21.62 -51.92
CA ILE A 147 0.88 21.12 -52.69
C ILE A 147 0.41 20.53 -54.03
N GLU A 148 -0.60 19.67 -54.03
CA GLU A 148 -1.11 19.06 -55.26
C GLU A 148 -1.71 20.11 -56.20
N ALA A 149 -2.49 21.06 -55.68
CA ALA A 149 -3.01 22.18 -56.48
C ALA A 149 -1.89 23.04 -57.10
N ALA A 150 -0.82 23.29 -56.34
CA ALA A 150 0.34 24.03 -56.85
C ALA A 150 1.07 23.25 -57.96
N LYS A 151 1.25 21.92 -57.80
CA LYS A 151 1.84 21.05 -58.82
C LYS A 151 1.02 21.06 -60.12
N GLU A 152 -0.30 20.89 -60.03
CA GLU A 152 -1.18 20.94 -61.21
C GLU A 152 -1.06 22.28 -61.94
N LYS A 153 -1.08 23.40 -61.20
CA LYS A 153 -0.97 24.73 -61.81
C LYS A 153 0.37 24.95 -62.52
N ILE A 154 1.47 24.46 -61.93
CA ILE A 154 2.80 24.51 -62.54
C ILE A 154 2.81 23.67 -63.82
N GLN A 155 2.25 22.47 -63.78
CA GLN A 155 2.19 21.56 -64.92
C GLN A 155 1.34 22.15 -66.06
N ASP A 156 0.16 22.68 -65.76
CA ASP A 156 -0.70 23.37 -66.72
C ASP A 156 -0.01 24.59 -67.35
N THR A 157 0.71 25.38 -66.56
CA THR A 157 1.49 26.52 -67.07
C THR A 157 2.60 26.06 -68.02
N LYS A 158 3.30 24.97 -67.68
CA LYS A 158 4.33 24.37 -68.53
C LYS A 158 3.75 23.87 -69.85
N ASP A 159 2.63 23.14 -69.80
CA ASP A 159 2.01 22.56 -71.00
C ASP A 159 1.47 23.65 -71.95
N LYS A 160 0.90 24.73 -71.40
CA LYS A 160 0.49 25.91 -72.16
C LYS A 160 1.66 26.61 -72.83
N PHE A 161 2.77 26.77 -72.11
CA PHE A 161 3.99 27.35 -72.66
C PHE A 161 4.54 26.51 -73.82
N GLU A 162 4.69 25.20 -73.61
CA GLU A 162 5.23 24.26 -74.61
C GLU A 162 4.36 24.25 -75.89
N THR A 163 3.03 24.22 -75.73
CA THR A 163 2.08 24.30 -76.85
C THR A 163 2.25 25.60 -77.65
N THR A 164 2.38 26.72 -76.95
CA THR A 164 2.57 28.04 -77.57
C THR A 164 3.92 28.10 -78.30
N PHE A 165 4.99 27.60 -77.66
CA PHE A 165 6.33 27.53 -78.23
C PHE A 165 6.35 26.69 -79.52
N GLN A 166 5.79 25.49 -79.49
CA GLN A 166 5.71 24.60 -80.66
C GLN A 166 4.93 25.25 -81.82
N SER A 167 3.84 25.96 -81.51
CA SER A 167 3.05 26.68 -82.52
C SER A 167 3.88 27.77 -83.20
N PHE A 168 4.67 28.53 -82.43
CA PHE A 168 5.54 29.57 -82.98
C PHE A 168 6.68 28.99 -83.83
N VAL A 169 7.31 27.90 -83.38
CA VAL A 169 8.36 27.21 -84.14
C VAL A 169 7.81 26.69 -85.46
N GLN A 170 6.64 26.04 -85.46
CA GLN A 170 6.02 25.51 -86.69
C GLN A 170 5.70 26.61 -87.70
N GLU A 171 5.19 27.76 -87.25
CA GLU A 171 4.90 28.87 -88.15
C GLU A 171 6.19 29.45 -88.76
N ILE A 172 7.24 29.63 -87.95
CA ILE A 172 8.56 30.07 -88.43
C ILE A 172 9.16 29.07 -89.43
N GLU A 173 9.09 27.77 -89.16
CA GLU A 173 9.58 26.73 -90.07
C GLU A 173 8.81 26.73 -91.41
N LYS A 174 7.49 26.93 -91.37
CA LYS A 174 6.65 27.04 -92.56
C LYS A 174 7.00 28.28 -93.38
N ASP A 175 7.23 29.41 -92.72
CA ASP A 175 7.67 30.65 -93.36
C ASP A 175 9.06 30.50 -94.00
N LEU A 176 10.03 29.91 -93.26
CA LEU A 176 11.37 29.61 -93.78
C LEU A 176 11.33 28.71 -95.02
N ASN A 177 10.51 27.65 -94.99
CA ASN A 177 10.32 26.77 -96.14
C ASN A 177 9.72 27.53 -97.34
N THR A 178 8.76 28.42 -97.10
CA THR A 178 8.15 29.24 -98.15
C THR A 178 9.18 30.19 -98.76
N LEU A 179 9.95 30.88 -97.92
CA LEU A 179 10.99 31.82 -98.36
C LEU A 179 12.08 31.10 -99.18
N ASN A 180 12.56 29.95 -98.72
CA ASN A 180 13.57 29.15 -99.43
C ASN A 180 13.10 28.60 -100.78
N ASN A 181 11.79 28.41 -100.98
CA ASN A 181 11.23 27.90 -102.24
C ASN A 181 10.89 29.02 -103.25
N VAL A 182 10.68 30.25 -102.78
CA VAL A 182 10.23 31.38 -103.60
C VAL A 182 11.39 32.29 -104.04
N LEU A 183 12.42 32.43 -103.19
CA LEU A 183 13.64 33.19 -103.48
C LEU A 183 14.68 32.33 -104.20
#